data_AF-A0A060RI01-F1
#
_entry.id   AF-A0A060RI01-F1
#
_cell.length_a   1.000
_cell.length_b   1.000
_cell.length_c   1.000
_cell.angle_alpha   90.00
_cell.angle_beta   90.00
_cell.angle_gamma   90.00
#
_symmetry.space_group_name_H-M   'P 1'
#
loop_
_entity.id
_entity.type
_entity.pdbx_description
1 polymer ?
#
loop_
_entity_poly.entity_id
_entity_poly.type
_entity_poly.pdbx_seq_one_letter_code
_entity_poly.pdbx_strand_id
1 'polypeptide(L)'
;MTKLVKEELLNEVYDLVLSVDIKDEERQALLTFKNAVEAGQDFDRAVMSLASDLRRIGVANIAKKTKMSASVNTFYQKIATYGEFEKNLGRGLMAMGVVGGGH
;
A
#
# COMPACT_ATOMS: atom_id res chain seq x y z
N MET A 1 -6.74 -8.24 6.73
CA MET A 1 -6.27 -9.29 5.77
C MET A 1 -6.17 -10.70 6.39
N THR A 2 -6.31 -11.78 5.59
CA THR A 2 -5.98 -13.17 6.02
C THR A 2 -4.46 -13.40 6.02
N LYS A 3 -3.96 -14.39 6.79
CA LYS A 3 -2.52 -14.65 6.93
C LYS A 3 -1.83 -14.94 5.58
N LEU A 4 -2.43 -15.77 4.74
CA LEU A 4 -1.90 -16.12 3.42
C LEU A 4 -1.67 -14.89 2.54
N VAL A 5 -2.63 -13.96 2.50
CA VAL A 5 -2.51 -12.72 1.71
C VAL A 5 -1.38 -11.83 2.24
N LYS A 6 -1.14 -11.82 3.56
CA LYS A 6 -0.02 -11.07 4.16
C LYS A 6 1.33 -11.65 3.72
N GLU A 7 1.46 -12.97 3.73
CA GLU A 7 2.69 -13.68 3.33
C GLU A 7 2.98 -13.49 1.82
N GLU A 8 1.96 -13.57 0.97
CA GLU A 8 2.11 -13.31 -0.48
C GLU A 8 2.59 -11.86 -0.75
N LEU A 9 1.95 -10.87 -0.10
CA LEU A 9 2.34 -9.47 -0.26
C LEU A 9 3.77 -9.19 0.25
N LEU A 10 4.18 -9.83 1.36
CA LEU A 10 5.55 -9.69 1.84
C LEU A 10 6.56 -10.26 0.84
N ASN A 11 6.30 -11.47 0.32
CA ASN A 11 7.17 -12.10 -0.67
C ASN A 11 7.30 -11.24 -1.93
N GLU A 12 6.19 -10.71 -2.45
CA GLU A 12 6.23 -9.79 -3.60
C GLU A 12 7.05 -8.53 -3.30
N VAL A 13 6.94 -7.95 -2.10
CA VAL A 13 7.77 -6.81 -1.70
C VAL A 13 9.25 -7.20 -1.68
N TYR A 14 9.61 -8.37 -1.14
CA TYR A 14 10.98 -8.86 -1.15
C TYR A 14 11.53 -8.99 -2.58
N ASP A 15 10.77 -9.60 -3.48
CA ASP A 15 11.15 -9.75 -4.89
C ASP A 15 11.35 -8.39 -5.58
N LEU A 16 10.44 -7.44 -5.33
CA LEU A 16 10.55 -6.08 -5.86
C LEU A 16 11.78 -5.35 -5.30
N VAL A 17 12.05 -5.48 -4.01
CA VAL A 17 13.24 -4.90 -3.34
C VAL A 17 14.54 -5.48 -3.88
N LEU A 18 14.54 -6.67 -4.48
CA LEU A 18 15.71 -7.27 -5.10
C LEU A 18 15.80 -6.99 -6.61
N SER A 19 14.69 -6.60 -7.24
CA SER A 19 14.64 -6.27 -8.67
C SER A 19 15.56 -5.10 -9.01
N VAL A 20 16.31 -5.20 -10.09
CA VAL A 20 17.17 -4.12 -10.61
C VAL A 20 16.38 -3.09 -11.44
N ASP A 21 15.16 -3.42 -11.83
CA ASP A 21 14.31 -2.63 -12.73
C ASP A 21 13.49 -1.55 -12.03
N ILE A 22 13.59 -1.46 -10.69
CA ILE A 22 12.87 -0.47 -9.89
C ILE A 22 13.77 0.72 -9.54
N LYS A 23 13.16 1.90 -9.44
CA LYS A 23 13.86 3.14 -9.08
C LYS A 23 14.23 3.15 -7.60
N ASP A 24 15.23 3.94 -7.24
CA ASP A 24 15.66 4.08 -5.84
C ASP A 24 14.54 4.58 -4.93
N GLU A 25 13.73 5.56 -5.36
CA GLU A 25 12.63 6.07 -4.54
C GLU A 25 11.57 4.99 -4.27
N GLU A 26 11.29 4.13 -5.25
CA GLU A 26 10.37 3.01 -5.13
C GLU A 26 10.93 1.94 -4.18
N ARG A 27 12.23 1.62 -4.31
CA ARG A 27 12.93 0.67 -3.44
C ARG A 27 12.92 1.15 -1.99
N GLN A 28 13.14 2.44 -1.75
CA GLN A 28 13.10 3.02 -0.40
C GLN A 28 11.71 2.91 0.24
N ALA A 29 10.63 3.14 -0.52
CA ALA A 29 9.28 2.96 -0.01
C ALA A 29 9.00 1.49 0.39
N LEU A 30 9.41 0.54 -0.45
CA LEU A 30 9.28 -0.89 -0.18
C LEU A 30 10.09 -1.35 1.04
N LEU A 31 11.34 -0.87 1.18
CA LEU A 31 12.19 -1.12 2.35
C LEU A 31 11.58 -0.55 3.63
N THR A 32 11.01 0.65 3.55
CA THR A 32 10.34 1.28 4.70
C THR A 32 9.16 0.43 5.17
N PHE A 33 8.35 -0.08 4.25
CA PHE A 33 7.27 -1.02 4.57
C PHE A 33 7.80 -2.29 5.24
N LYS A 34 8.83 -2.92 4.64
CA LYS A 34 9.43 -4.14 5.17
C LYS A 34 9.90 -3.93 6.62
N ASN A 35 10.69 -2.90 6.86
CA ASN A 35 11.22 -2.58 8.19
C ASN A 35 10.11 -2.30 9.20
N ALA A 36 9.02 -1.64 8.78
CA ALA A 36 7.88 -1.38 9.66
C ALA A 36 7.15 -2.67 10.07
N VAL A 37 6.96 -3.60 9.14
CA VAL A 37 6.36 -4.91 9.42
C VAL A 37 7.27 -5.73 10.34
N GLU A 38 8.59 -5.75 10.08
CA GLU A 38 9.57 -6.43 10.95
C GLU A 38 9.63 -5.81 12.36
N ALA A 39 9.41 -4.51 12.49
CA ALA A 39 9.31 -3.81 13.77
C ALA A 39 7.99 -4.08 14.53
N GLY A 40 7.09 -4.89 13.97
CA GLY A 40 5.83 -5.26 14.60
C GLY A 40 4.69 -4.25 14.36
N GLN A 41 4.82 -3.35 13.37
CA GLN A 41 3.70 -2.50 12.98
C GLN A 41 2.53 -3.35 12.46
N ASP A 42 1.31 -2.90 12.74
CA ASP A 42 0.10 -3.49 12.16
C ASP A 42 0.22 -3.54 10.62
N PHE A 43 -0.02 -4.74 10.07
CA PHE A 43 0.22 -5.02 8.66
C PHE A 43 -0.70 -4.21 7.76
N ASP A 44 -1.99 -4.14 8.11
CA ASP A 44 -2.99 -3.45 7.32
C ASP A 44 -2.66 -1.93 7.30
N ARG A 45 -2.23 -1.35 8.44
CA ARG A 45 -1.68 0.01 8.51
C ARG A 45 -0.40 0.20 7.70
N ALA A 46 0.52 -0.76 7.72
CA ALA A 46 1.74 -0.72 6.94
C ALA A 46 1.45 -0.70 5.43
N VAL A 47 0.50 -1.52 4.97
CA VAL A 47 0.05 -1.56 3.57
C VAL A 47 -0.58 -0.24 3.16
N MET A 48 -1.43 0.36 4.01
CA MET A 48 -2.00 1.68 3.74
C MET A 48 -0.93 2.77 3.61
N SER A 49 0.11 2.75 4.45
CA SER A 49 1.23 3.68 4.34
C SER A 49 1.98 3.49 3.02
N LEU A 50 2.30 2.24 2.67
CA LEU A 50 2.97 1.93 1.41
C LEU A 50 2.17 2.38 0.19
N ALA A 51 0.85 2.13 0.18
CA ALA A 51 -0.03 2.59 -0.90
C ALA A 51 -0.01 4.12 -1.03
N SER A 52 -0.01 4.85 0.10
CA SER A 52 0.11 6.31 0.11
C SER A 52 1.45 6.78 -0.45
N ASP A 53 2.55 6.14 -0.08
CA ASP A 53 3.90 6.50 -0.53
C ASP A 53 4.10 6.21 -2.02
N LEU A 54 3.67 5.04 -2.50
CA LEU A 54 3.70 4.71 -3.93
C LEU A 54 2.81 5.66 -4.76
N ARG A 55 1.65 6.06 -4.24
CA ARG A 55 0.80 7.09 -4.86
C ARG A 55 1.55 8.42 -4.99
N ARG A 56 2.23 8.87 -3.94
CA ARG A 56 3.03 10.11 -3.97
C ARG A 56 4.15 10.03 -5.01
N ILE A 57 4.85 8.89 -5.06
CA ILE A 57 5.88 8.63 -6.08
C ILE A 57 5.28 8.69 -7.49
N GLY A 58 4.11 8.07 -7.70
CA GLY A 58 3.38 8.13 -8.97
C GLY A 58 3.07 9.57 -9.40
N VAL A 59 2.54 10.38 -8.49
CA VAL A 59 2.26 11.81 -8.74
C VAL A 59 3.54 12.59 -9.06
N ALA A 60 4.62 12.36 -8.30
CA ALA A 60 5.91 13.00 -8.55
C ALA A 60 6.49 12.61 -9.93
N ASN A 61 6.34 11.34 -10.33
CA ASN A 61 6.77 10.85 -11.63
C ASN A 61 6.00 11.55 -12.77
N ILE A 62 4.70 11.76 -12.63
CA ILE A 62 3.89 12.53 -13.59
C ILE A 62 4.44 13.95 -13.76
N ALA A 63 4.74 14.65 -12.65
CA ALA A 63 5.33 15.99 -12.71
C ALA A 63 6.70 16.00 -13.39
N LYS A 64 7.50 14.95 -13.20
CA LYS A 64 8.80 14.72 -13.86
C LYS A 64 8.69 14.22 -15.31
N LYS A 65 7.48 14.02 -15.86
CA LYS A 65 7.23 13.36 -17.17
C LYS A 65 7.86 11.96 -17.29
N THR A 66 7.98 11.26 -16.17
CA THR A 66 8.47 9.87 -16.10
C THR A 66 7.34 8.95 -15.62
N LYS A 67 7.57 7.64 -15.69
CA LYS A 67 6.61 6.61 -15.23
C LYS A 67 7.20 5.84 -14.05
N MET A 68 6.32 5.28 -13.23
CA MET A 68 6.68 4.29 -12.21
C MET A 68 7.16 3.01 -12.91
N SER A 69 8.05 2.25 -12.27
CA SER A 69 8.45 0.95 -12.80
C SER A 69 7.24 0.03 -12.92
N ALA A 70 7.18 -0.74 -14.00
CA ALA A 70 5.97 -1.51 -14.35
C ALA A 70 5.59 -2.51 -13.26
N SER A 71 6.57 -3.21 -12.69
CA SER A 71 6.40 -4.14 -11.58
C SER A 71 5.83 -3.47 -10.32
N VAL A 72 6.38 -2.31 -9.95
CA VAL A 72 5.91 -1.50 -8.81
C VAL A 72 4.51 -0.96 -9.04
N ASN A 73 4.19 -0.53 -10.27
CA ASN A 73 2.85 -0.04 -10.62
C ASN A 73 1.80 -1.16 -10.52
N THR A 74 2.09 -2.36 -11.01
CA THR A 74 1.22 -3.53 -10.87
C THR A 74 0.97 -3.86 -9.40
N PHE A 75 2.03 -3.85 -8.59
CA PHE A 75 1.92 -4.07 -7.15
C PHE A 75 1.11 -2.97 -6.46
N TYR A 76 1.34 -1.70 -6.81
CA TYR A 76 0.57 -0.57 -6.30
C TYR A 76 -0.93 -0.73 -6.57
N GLN A 77 -1.33 -1.11 -7.78
CA GLN A 77 -2.75 -1.33 -8.11
C GLN A 77 -3.38 -2.44 -7.25
N LYS A 78 -2.64 -3.52 -6.99
CA LYS A 78 -3.06 -4.60 -6.10
C LYS A 78 -3.34 -4.07 -4.68
N ILE A 79 -2.38 -3.38 -4.07
CA ILE A 79 -2.52 -2.88 -2.69
C ILE A 79 -3.47 -1.68 -2.54
N ALA A 80 -3.60 -0.84 -3.57
CA ALA A 80 -4.52 0.30 -3.57
C ALA A 80 -5.98 -0.19 -3.54
N THR A 81 -6.27 -1.26 -4.28
CA THR A 81 -7.59 -1.91 -4.26
C THR A 81 -7.95 -2.41 -2.86
N TYR A 82 -6.99 -3.00 -2.13
CA TYR A 82 -7.20 -3.41 -0.74
C TYR A 82 -7.41 -2.22 0.21
N GLY A 83 -6.58 -1.19 0.10
CA GLY A 83 -6.69 0.01 0.95
C GLY A 83 -8.00 0.79 0.72
N GLU A 84 -8.47 0.88 -0.53
CA GLU A 84 -9.78 1.46 -0.83
C GLU A 84 -10.92 0.60 -0.30
N PHE A 85 -10.82 -0.73 -0.39
CA PHE A 85 -11.83 -1.62 0.16
C PHE A 85 -11.98 -1.43 1.68
N GLU A 86 -10.88 -1.45 2.44
CA GLU A 86 -10.95 -1.26 3.90
C GLU A 86 -11.37 0.17 4.29
N LYS A 87 -10.91 1.18 3.57
CA LYS A 87 -11.30 2.58 3.82
C LYS A 87 -12.77 2.83 3.52
N ASN A 88 -13.31 2.23 2.46
CA ASN A 88 -14.74 2.33 2.12
C ASN A 88 -15.59 1.51 3.09
N LEU A 89 -15.15 0.35 3.56
CA LEU A 89 -15.79 -0.39 4.65
C LEU A 89 -15.82 0.41 5.95
N GLY A 90 -14.67 0.98 6.37
CA GLY A 90 -14.59 1.79 7.58
C GLY A 90 -15.47 3.04 7.52
N ARG A 91 -15.53 3.71 6.35
CA ARG A 91 -16.46 4.82 6.11
C ARG A 91 -17.92 4.38 6.12
N GLY A 92 -18.24 3.25 5.50
CA GLY A 92 -19.59 2.67 5.50
C GLY A 92 -20.08 2.32 6.91
N LEU A 93 -19.20 1.73 7.73
CA LEU A 93 -19.49 1.41 9.14
C LEU A 93 -19.61 2.66 10.01
N MET A 94 -18.76 3.67 9.81
CA MET A 94 -18.89 4.96 10.49
C MET A 94 -20.19 5.70 10.10
N ALA A 95 -20.60 5.63 8.83
CA ALA A 95 -21.88 6.19 8.38
C ALA A 95 -23.08 5.49 9.03
N MET A 96 -23.02 4.16 9.22
CA MET A 96 -24.06 3.42 9.96
C MET A 96 -24.07 3.74 11.46
N GLY A 97 -22.91 4.05 12.06
CA GLY A 97 -22.81 4.46 13.47
C GLY A 97 -23.42 5.84 13.75
N VAL A 98 -23.46 6.74 12.77
CA VAL A 98 -24.04 8.10 12.91
C VAL A 98 -25.56 8.09 12.69
N VAL A 99 -26.14 7.05 12.09
CA VAL A 99 -27.58 6.96 11.81
C VAL A 99 -28.37 6.18 12.90
N GLY A 100 -27.68 5.54 13.86
CA GLY A 100 -28.31 4.72 14.90
C GLY A 100 -28.66 5.42 16.23
N GLY A 101 -28.44 6.73 16.36
CA GLY A 101 -28.59 7.43 17.64
C GLY A 101 -29.23 8.81 17.49
N GLY A 102 -30.54 8.85 17.23
CA GLY A 102 -31.26 10.12 17.19
C GLY A 102 -32.76 9.94 17.01
N HIS A 103 -33.44 9.71 18.15
CA HIS A 103 -34.87 9.94 18.45
C HIS A 103 -35.93 9.21 17.61
#